data_AF-A0A914VA31-F1
#
_entry.id   AF-A0A914VA31-F1
#
_cell.length_a   1.000
_cell.length_b   1.000
_cell.length_c   1.000
_cell.angle_alpha   90.00
_cell.angle_beta   90.00
_cell.angle_gamma   90.00
#
_symmetry.space_group_name_H-M   'P 1'
#
loop_
_entity.id
_entity.type
_entity.pdbx_description
1 polymer ?
#
loop_
_entity_poly.entity_id
_entity_poly.type
_entity_poly.pdbx_seq_one_letter_code
_entity_poly.pdbx_strand_id
1 'polypeptide(L)'
;GRSLAQSASAVRLGASFLLAPPAPVAPTLYRFLAERASSRAGQRTGESGKSTFIKQMRIIHGSGYSEEDKRGFIRLVYQNVFMAMQAMIRAMDTLGIPYGDPSNDDKGNVVRAIDYESVTSFEEPYVSYIKDL
;
A
#
# COMPACT_ATOMS: atom_id res chain seq x y z
N GLY A 1 24.12 -48.66 13.45
CA GLY A 1 24.14 -48.41 12.00
C GLY A 1 23.03 -47.43 11.68
N ARG A 2 23.16 -46.42 10.80
CA ARG A 2 23.41 -46.55 9.34
C ARG A 2 22.54 -47.69 8.77
N SER A 3 21.64 -47.55 7.80
CA SER A 3 21.52 -46.56 6.73
C SER A 3 20.37 -46.98 5.77
N LEU A 4 19.54 -46.01 5.37
CA LEU A 4 19.00 -45.75 4.00
C LEU A 4 18.04 -46.70 3.25
N ALA A 5 17.27 -46.01 2.39
CA ALA A 5 16.46 -46.40 1.21
C ALA A 5 15.00 -46.80 1.49
N GLN A 6 14.02 -45.88 1.31
CA GLN A 6 13.35 -45.49 0.04
C GLN A 6 12.54 -46.67 -0.56
N SER A 7 11.24 -46.58 -0.90
CA SER A 7 10.67 -45.61 -1.85
C SER A 7 9.14 -45.70 -1.93
N ALA A 8 8.52 -44.59 -2.36
CA ALA A 8 7.29 -44.46 -3.15
C ALA A 8 5.92 -44.93 -2.58
N SER A 9 5.06 -43.96 -2.24
CA SER A 9 3.87 -43.63 -3.05
C SER A 9 3.05 -42.52 -2.36
N ALA A 10 3.24 -41.28 -2.79
CA ALA A 10 2.44 -40.13 -2.37
C ALA A 10 1.88 -39.46 -3.62
N VAL A 11 0.81 -40.03 -4.18
CA VAL A 11 0.00 -39.40 -5.23
C VAL A 11 -1.46 -39.81 -5.04
N ARG A 12 -2.35 -38.80 -5.04
CA ARG A 12 -3.82 -38.82 -5.15
C ARG A 12 -4.66 -39.13 -3.89
N LEU A 13 -5.09 -38.05 -3.25
CA LEU A 13 -6.50 -37.63 -3.06
C LEU A 13 -6.41 -36.11 -2.80
N GLY A 14 -6.75 -35.21 -3.73
CA GLY A 14 -7.98 -35.14 -4.49
C GLY A 14 -8.85 -34.05 -3.86
N ALA A 15 -8.78 -32.85 -4.42
CA ALA A 15 -9.42 -31.61 -3.99
C ALA A 15 -10.87 -31.74 -3.49
N SER A 16 -11.17 -31.17 -2.32
CA SER A 16 -12.53 -30.79 -1.89
C SER A 16 -12.55 -29.63 -0.86
N PHE A 17 -11.50 -28.81 -0.78
CA PHE A 17 -11.52 -27.61 0.08
C PHE A 17 -12.10 -26.42 -0.70
N LEU A 18 -13.36 -26.54 -1.10
CA LEU A 18 -14.18 -25.45 -1.63
C LEU A 18 -15.36 -25.24 -0.68
N LEU A 19 -15.45 -24.01 -0.15
CA LEU A 19 -16.58 -23.41 0.57
C LEU A 19 -16.98 -24.02 1.92
N ALA A 20 -16.29 -23.58 2.98
CA ALA A 20 -16.99 -23.23 4.22
C ALA A 20 -16.56 -21.81 4.59
N PRO A 21 -17.45 -20.78 4.54
CA PRO A 21 -17.10 -19.47 5.07
C PRO A 21 -16.81 -19.61 6.57
N PRO A 22 -15.74 -19.00 7.11
CA PRO A 22 -15.58 -18.95 8.55
C PRO A 22 -16.80 -18.24 9.15
N ALA A 23 -17.38 -18.83 10.18
CA ALA A 23 -18.55 -18.33 10.92
C ALA A 23 -18.46 -16.82 11.20
N PRO A 24 -19.59 -16.10 11.27
CA PRO A 24 -19.60 -14.65 11.46
C PRO A 24 -18.84 -14.31 12.74
N VAL A 25 -17.66 -13.75 12.55
CA VAL A 25 -16.83 -13.24 13.63
C VAL A 25 -17.67 -12.17 14.30
N ALA A 26 -18.15 -12.45 15.51
CA ALA A 26 -19.17 -11.64 16.16
C ALA A 26 -18.81 -10.13 16.09
N PRO A 27 -19.77 -9.23 15.86
CA PRO A 27 -19.52 -7.78 15.73
C PRO A 27 -18.67 -7.19 16.86
N THR A 28 -18.71 -7.82 18.04
CA THR A 28 -17.89 -7.51 19.21
C THR A 28 -16.39 -7.73 19.00
N LEU A 29 -15.98 -8.78 18.27
CA LEU A 29 -14.57 -9.04 17.98
C LEU A 29 -14.01 -8.04 16.96
N TYR A 30 -14.84 -7.60 16.01
CA TYR A 30 -14.48 -6.53 15.08
C TYR A 30 -14.20 -5.21 15.83
N ARG A 31 -15.10 -4.84 16.75
CA ARG A 31 -14.93 -3.68 17.63
C ARG A 31 -13.66 -3.83 18.48
N PHE A 32 -13.46 -5.00 19.09
CA PHE A 32 -12.30 -5.29 19.93
C PHE A 32 -10.96 -5.24 19.18
N LEU A 33 -10.90 -5.76 17.95
CA LEU A 33 -9.70 -5.70 17.11
C LEU A 33 -9.43 -4.28 16.58
N ALA A 34 -10.47 -3.55 16.17
CA ALA A 34 -10.35 -2.15 15.77
C ALA A 34 -9.92 -1.24 16.94
N GLU A 35 -10.49 -1.47 18.12
CA GLU A 35 -10.23 -0.70 19.34
C GLU A 35 -8.83 -1.01 19.93
N ARG A 36 -8.36 -2.26 19.82
CA ARG A 36 -6.96 -2.62 20.17
C ARG A 36 -5.92 -2.19 19.14
N ALA A 37 -6.27 -2.10 17.87
CA ALA A 37 -5.41 -1.50 16.85
C ALA A 37 -5.22 0.00 17.09
N SER A 38 -6.27 0.70 17.54
CA SER A 38 -6.23 2.13 17.88
C SER A 38 -5.54 2.40 19.23
N SER A 39 -5.77 1.59 20.26
CA SER A 39 -5.28 1.84 21.63
C SER A 39 -3.81 1.45 21.88
N ARG A 40 -3.15 0.76 20.94
CA ARG A 40 -1.69 0.52 20.96
C ARG A 40 -0.99 1.24 19.80
N ALA A 41 -1.49 2.42 19.43
CA ALA A 41 -0.83 3.35 18.52
C ALA A 41 0.38 4.08 19.16
N GLY A 42 0.74 3.75 20.40
CA GLY A 42 2.10 3.96 20.90
C GLY A 42 2.97 2.78 20.51
N GLN A 43 3.76 2.94 19.43
CA GLN A 43 5.03 2.23 19.25
C GLN A 43 4.99 0.79 18.76
N ARG A 44 4.47 0.54 17.55
CA ARG A 44 5.03 -0.50 16.64
C ARG A 44 4.87 -0.08 15.18
N THR A 45 5.96 0.43 14.63
CA THR A 45 6.36 0.51 13.21
C THR A 45 5.20 0.69 12.23
N GLY A 46 4.94 1.93 11.80
CA GLY A 46 3.87 2.32 10.86
C GLY A 46 3.89 1.61 9.50
N GLU A 47 4.90 0.80 9.21
CA GLU A 47 5.12 0.11 7.94
C GLU A 47 4.90 -1.41 8.00
N SER A 48 4.51 -1.98 9.14
CA SER A 48 4.37 -3.44 9.28
C SER A 48 3.11 -4.04 8.61
N GLY A 49 2.47 -3.31 7.69
CA GLY A 49 1.28 -3.77 6.96
C GLY A 49 -0.02 -3.83 7.77
N LYS A 50 -0.08 -3.27 8.98
CA LYS A 50 -1.28 -3.29 9.83
C LYS A 50 -2.47 -2.62 9.17
N SER A 51 -2.26 -1.44 8.59
CA SER A 51 -3.29 -0.73 7.84
C SER A 51 -3.79 -1.58 6.66
N THR A 52 -2.89 -2.30 5.99
CA THR A 52 -3.24 -3.22 4.90
C THR A 52 -4.08 -4.39 5.39
N PHE A 53 -3.71 -5.03 6.51
CA PHE A 53 -4.48 -6.11 7.11
C PHE A 53 -5.90 -5.66 7.48
N ILE A 54 -6.04 -4.50 8.12
CA ILE A 54 -7.35 -3.93 8.46
C ILE A 54 -8.16 -3.58 7.20
N LYS A 55 -7.52 -3.01 6.18
CA LYS A 55 -8.17 -2.72 4.89
C LYS A 55 -8.71 -4.00 4.24
N GLN A 56 -7.94 -5.09 4.26
CA GLN A 56 -8.37 -6.38 3.72
C GLN A 56 -9.51 -7.02 4.54
N MET A 57 -9.47 -6.92 5.87
CA MET A 57 -10.58 -7.38 6.71
C MET A 57 -11.88 -6.65 6.41
N ARG A 58 -11.84 -5.33 6.15
CA ARG A 58 -13.01 -4.55 5.73
C ARG A 58 -13.54 -4.95 4.35
N ILE A 59 -12.67 -5.37 3.43
CA ILE A 59 -13.06 -5.85 2.09
C ILE A 59 -13.76 -7.22 2.17
N ILE A 60 -13.20 -8.17 2.93
CA ILE A 60 -13.68 -9.55 2.94
C ILE A 60 -14.87 -9.74 3.90
N HIS A 61 -14.88 -9.04 5.05
CA HIS A 61 -15.85 -9.29 6.13
C HIS A 61 -16.66 -8.03 6.53
N GLY A 62 -16.33 -6.87 5.99
CA GLY A 62 -17.06 -5.63 6.23
C GLY A 62 -17.99 -5.27 5.07
N SER A 63 -18.52 -4.05 5.10
CA SER A 63 -19.33 -3.49 4.01
C SER A 63 -18.49 -2.97 2.83
N GLY A 64 -17.20 -3.29 2.77
CA GLY A 64 -16.27 -2.72 1.79
C GLY A 64 -16.10 -1.20 1.95
N TYR A 65 -15.82 -0.54 0.82
CA TYR A 65 -15.67 0.93 0.73
C TYR A 65 -16.75 1.51 -0.17
N SER A 66 -17.46 2.50 0.36
CA SER A 66 -18.42 3.29 -0.39
C SER A 66 -17.70 4.17 -1.42
N GLU A 67 -18.46 4.71 -2.38
CA GLU A 67 -17.93 5.71 -3.31
C GLU A 67 -17.42 6.96 -2.59
N GLU A 68 -18.00 7.30 -1.42
CA GLU A 68 -17.52 8.41 -0.59
C GLU A 68 -16.17 8.10 0.07
N ASP A 69 -16.00 6.90 0.61
CA ASP A 69 -14.71 6.44 1.15
C ASP A 69 -13.63 6.50 0.04
N LYS A 70 -13.95 6.01 -1.17
CA LYS A 70 -13.03 6.03 -2.31
C LYS A 70 -12.63 7.46 -2.68
N ARG A 71 -13.59 8.39 -2.74
CA ARG A 71 -13.31 9.82 -2.97
C ARG A 71 -12.36 10.38 -1.92
N GLY A 72 -12.53 10.01 -0.65
CA GLY A 72 -11.59 10.38 0.42
C GLY A 72 -10.17 9.85 0.21
N PHE A 73 -10.02 8.66 -0.37
CA PHE A 73 -8.70 8.09 -0.67
C PHE A 73 -8.02 8.69 -1.89
N ILE A 74 -8.75 9.24 -2.85
CA ILE A 74 -8.18 9.84 -4.07
C ILE A 74 -7.13 10.90 -3.71
N ARG A 75 -7.45 11.79 -2.75
CA ARG A 75 -6.50 12.80 -2.27
C ARG A 75 -5.22 12.19 -1.68
N LEU A 76 -5.36 11.14 -0.87
CA LEU A 76 -4.21 10.44 -0.29
C LEU A 76 -3.34 9.78 -1.37
N VAL A 77 -3.95 9.27 -2.44
CA VAL A 77 -3.20 8.71 -3.58
C VAL A 77 -2.35 9.78 -4.24
N TYR A 78 -2.90 10.98 -4.49
CA TYR A 78 -2.14 12.08 -5.07
C TYR A 78 -0.98 12.50 -4.17
N GLN A 79 -1.23 12.68 -2.88
CA GLN A 79 -0.21 13.00 -1.88
C GLN A 79 0.94 11.98 -1.89
N ASN A 80 0.61 10.68 -1.93
CA ASN A 80 1.62 9.62 -1.95
C ASN A 80 2.48 9.66 -3.21
N VAL A 81 1.89 9.97 -4.38
CA VAL A 81 2.65 10.09 -5.64
C VAL A 81 3.63 11.25 -5.56
N PHE A 82 3.19 12.44 -5.16
CA PHE A 82 4.09 13.60 -5.02
C PHE A 82 5.17 13.38 -3.97
N MET A 83 4.82 12.82 -2.81
CA MET A 83 5.78 12.51 -1.77
C MET A 83 6.85 11.54 -2.26
N ALA A 84 6.46 10.48 -2.99
CA ALA A 84 7.41 9.54 -3.57
C ALA A 84 8.31 10.19 -4.62
N MET A 85 7.75 11.00 -5.51
CA MET A 85 8.53 11.74 -6.52
C MET A 85 9.54 12.69 -5.87
N GLN A 86 9.12 13.48 -4.89
CA GLN A 86 10.02 14.38 -4.16
C GLN A 86 11.12 13.63 -3.40
N ALA A 87 10.80 12.46 -2.83
CA ALA A 87 11.80 11.62 -2.18
C ALA A 87 12.84 11.10 -3.17
N MET A 88 12.41 10.67 -4.37
CA MET A 88 13.31 10.22 -5.43
C MET A 88 14.21 11.36 -5.94
N ILE A 89 13.66 12.54 -6.21
CA ILE A 89 14.43 13.73 -6.64
C ILE A 89 15.51 14.07 -5.61
N ARG A 90 15.15 14.14 -4.31
CA ARG A 90 16.13 14.39 -3.24
C ARG A 90 17.20 13.31 -3.14
N ALA A 91 16.83 12.05 -3.39
CA ALA A 91 17.78 10.95 -3.41
C ALA A 91 18.76 11.07 -4.59
N MET A 92 18.29 11.46 -5.78
CA MET A 92 19.14 11.75 -6.93
C MET A 92 20.14 12.85 -6.62
N ASP A 93 19.70 13.96 -6.03
CA ASP A 93 20.57 15.07 -5.58
C ASP A 93 21.63 14.58 -4.59
N THR A 94 21.23 13.74 -3.63
CA THR A 94 22.11 13.20 -2.58
C THR A 94 23.14 12.23 -3.13
N LEU A 95 22.76 11.42 -4.12
CA LEU A 95 23.61 10.42 -4.76
C LEU A 95 24.43 11.00 -5.93
N GLY A 96 24.15 12.25 -6.34
CA GLY A 96 24.77 12.88 -7.49
C GLY A 96 24.40 12.22 -8.82
N ILE A 97 23.20 11.65 -8.92
CA ILE A 97 22.71 10.99 -10.14
C ILE A 97 22.03 12.06 -11.01
N PRO A 98 22.58 12.41 -12.20
CA PRO A 98 21.95 13.37 -13.09
C PRO A 98 20.70 12.78 -13.73
N TYR A 99 19.78 13.66 -14.15
CA TYR A 99 18.66 13.26 -15.00
C TYR A 99 19.15 12.70 -16.35
N GLY A 100 18.39 11.76 -16.92
CA GLY A 100 18.69 11.21 -18.25
C GLY A 100 18.57 12.27 -19.36
N ASP A 101 17.66 13.22 -19.19
CA ASP A 101 17.52 14.41 -20.04
C ASP A 101 17.77 15.68 -19.20
N PRO A 102 18.73 16.54 -19.57
CA PRO A 102 19.00 17.80 -18.87
C PRO A 102 17.78 18.74 -18.79
N SER A 103 16.84 18.66 -19.73
CA SER A 103 15.61 19.47 -19.72
C SER A 103 14.64 19.10 -18.59
N ASN A 104 14.83 17.94 -17.95
CA ASN A 104 14.01 17.51 -16.81
C ASN A 104 14.42 18.16 -15.49
N ASP A 105 15.56 18.86 -15.42
CA ASP A 105 15.98 19.57 -14.20
C ASP A 105 14.95 20.63 -13.78
N ASP A 106 14.45 21.40 -14.74
CA ASP A 106 13.40 22.39 -14.52
C ASP A 106 12.10 21.74 -14.03
N LYS A 107 11.72 20.59 -14.60
CA LYS A 107 10.55 19.83 -14.19
C LYS A 107 10.72 19.29 -12.76
N GLY A 108 11.91 18.78 -12.42
CA GLY A 108 12.24 18.29 -11.08
C GLY A 108 12.17 19.41 -10.03
N ASN A 109 12.66 20.60 -10.37
CA ASN A 109 12.56 21.79 -9.53
C ASN A 109 11.11 22.20 -9.25
N VAL A 110 10.25 22.16 -10.28
CA VAL A 110 8.81 22.42 -10.11
C VAL A 110 8.18 21.37 -9.19
N VAL A 111 8.40 20.08 -9.43
CA VAL A 111 7.84 18.99 -8.62
C VAL A 111 8.29 19.09 -7.15
N ARG A 112 9.55 19.50 -6.91
CA ARG A 112 10.11 19.71 -5.58
C ARG A 112 9.46 20.88 -4.81
N ALA A 113 9.01 21.91 -5.52
CA ALA A 113 8.41 23.09 -4.92
C ALA A 113 6.91 22.92 -4.57
N ILE A 114 6.27 21.85 -5.05
CA ILE A 114 4.84 21.59 -4.79
C ILE A 114 4.63 21.21 -3.33
N ASP A 115 3.70 21.91 -2.67
CA ASP A 115 3.14 21.47 -1.40
C ASP A 115 2.10 20.37 -1.66
N TYR A 116 2.52 19.12 -1.51
CA TYR A 116 1.64 17.97 -1.75
C TYR A 116 0.47 17.90 -0.76
N GLU A 117 0.56 18.49 0.44
CA GLU A 117 -0.53 18.45 1.42
C GLU A 117 -1.78 19.18 0.90
N SER A 118 -1.56 20.23 0.11
CA SER A 118 -2.61 21.06 -0.49
C SER A 118 -3.23 20.46 -1.77
N VAL A 119 -2.64 19.41 -2.35
CA VAL A 119 -3.09 18.84 -3.63
C VAL A 119 -4.45 18.18 -3.49
N THR A 120 -5.41 18.65 -4.28
CA THR A 120 -6.78 18.10 -4.36
C THR A 120 -7.14 17.49 -5.70
N SER A 121 -6.38 17.77 -6.75
CA SER A 121 -6.59 17.25 -8.10
C SER A 121 -5.27 16.84 -8.75
N PHE A 122 -5.37 16.02 -9.80
CA PHE A 122 -4.24 15.55 -10.59
C PHE A 122 -4.48 15.97 -12.04
N GLU A 123 -4.43 17.28 -12.28
CA GLU A 123 -4.65 17.92 -13.58
C GLU A 123 -3.33 18.45 -14.15
N GLU A 124 -3.36 18.92 -15.40
CA GLU A 124 -2.22 19.63 -15.96
C GLU A 124 -1.90 20.91 -15.14
N PRO A 125 -0.61 21.27 -15.00
CA PRO A 125 0.57 20.68 -15.64
C PRO A 125 1.23 19.54 -14.84
N TYR A 126 0.67 19.11 -13.71
CA TYR A 126 1.33 18.16 -12.82
C TYR A 126 1.51 16.76 -13.43
N VAL A 127 0.52 16.33 -14.21
CA VAL A 127 0.54 15.02 -14.87
C VAL A 127 1.68 14.89 -15.87
N SER A 128 1.99 15.95 -16.63
CA SER A 128 3.07 15.91 -17.61
C SER A 128 4.43 15.90 -16.93
N TYR A 129 4.64 16.71 -15.88
CA TYR A 129 5.90 16.72 -15.14
C TYR A 129 6.22 15.38 -14.49
N ILE A 130 5.22 14.67 -13.95
CA ILE A 130 5.44 13.36 -13.32
C ILE A 130 5.64 12.24 -14.36
N LYS A 131 5.04 12.35 -15.55
CA LYS A 131 5.21 11.36 -16.62
C LYS A 131 6.57 11.46 -17.32
N ASP A 132 7.09 12.67 -17.43
CA ASP A 132 8.27 12.94 -18.24
C ASP A 132 9.59 12.87 -17.45
N LEU A 133 9.53 12.84 -16.11
CA LEU A 133 10.70 12.69 -15.22
C LEU A 133 11.26 11.27 -15.24
#